data_AF-A0A151BI92-F1
#
_entry.id   AF-A0A151BI92-F1
#
_cell.length_a   1.000
_cell.length_b   1.000
_cell.length_c   1.000
_cell.angle_alpha   90.00
_cell.angle_beta   90.00
_cell.angle_gamma   90.00
#
_symmetry.space_group_name_H-M   'P 1'
#
loop_
_entity.id
_entity.type
_entity.pdbx_description
1 polymer ?
#
loop_
_entity_poly.entity_id
_entity_poly.type
_entity_poly.pdbx_seq_one_letter_code
_entity_poly.pdbx_strand_id
1 'polypeptide(L)' 'MKLVTVMLPEACLEGLDELVRMNLYPSRSAAIRAAVRDLLKRELWNETLLSLRTSSILGANR' A
#
# COMPACT_ATOMS: atom_id res chain seq x y z
N MET A 1 -10.83 -13.97 4.99
CA MET A 1 -9.65 -13.65 4.16
C MET A 1 -9.57 -14.62 2.99
N LYS A 2 -9.01 -14.22 1.86
CA LYS A 2 -8.75 -15.09 0.70
C LYS A 2 -7.24 -15.40 0.63
N LEU A 3 -6.88 -16.61 0.20
CA LEU A 3 -5.47 -17.01 0.03
C LEU A 3 -4.92 -16.38 -1.26
N VAL A 4 -3.78 -15.72 -1.15
CA VAL A 4 -3.04 -15.15 -2.27
C VAL A 4 -1.58 -15.58 -2.13
N THR A 5 -1.01 -16.14 -3.19
CA THR A 5 0.41 -16.49 -3.27
C THR A 5 1.14 -15.42 -4.06
N VAL A 6 2.22 -14.89 -3.51
CA VAL A 6 3.08 -13.89 -4.16
C VAL A 6 4.53 -14.37 -4.12
N MET A 7 5.29 -14.08 -5.17
CA MET A 7 6.74 -14.27 -5.18
C MET A 7 7.40 -12.93 -4.88
N LEU A 8 8.29 -12.91 -3.89
CA LEU A 8 9.01 -11.72 -3.46
C LEU A 8 10.51 -12.01 -3.45
N PRO A 9 11.36 -10.99 -3.69
CA PRO A 9 12.80 -11.13 -3.51
C PRO A 9 13.16 -11.54 -2.08
N GLU A 10 14.27 -12.26 -1.92
CA GLU A 10 14.77 -12.77 -0.64
C GLU A 10 14.96 -11.65 0.38
N ALA A 11 15.57 -10.53 -0.03
CA ALA A 11 15.77 -9.37 0.83
C ALA A 11 14.46 -8.81 1.42
N CYS A 12 13.33 -8.90 0.69
CA CYS A 12 12.03 -8.48 1.21
C CYS A 12 11.49 -9.46 2.25
N LEU A 13 11.73 -10.76 2.06
CA LEU A 13 11.36 -11.79 3.03
C LEU A 13 12.16 -11.65 4.32
N GLU A 14 13.47 -11.40 4.23
CA GLU A 14 14.34 -11.15 5.38
C GLU A 14 13.88 -9.94 6.20
N GLY A 15 13.59 -8.81 5.52
CA GLY A 15 13.05 -7.63 6.19
C GLY A 15 11.71 -7.91 6.89
N LEU A 16 10.88 -8.78 6.29
CA LEU A 16 9.60 -9.16 6.87
C LEU A 16 9.75 -10.08 8.09
N ASP A 17 10.71 -11.00 8.04
CA ASP A 17 11.05 -11.88 9.16
C ASP A 17 11.62 -11.07 10.33
N GLU A 18 12.43 -10.05 10.05
CA GLU A 18 12.93 -9.12 11.07
C GLU A 18 11.81 -8.36 11.78
N LEU A 19 10.83 -7.85 11.03
CA LEU A 19 9.66 -7.18 11.61
C LEU A 19 8.85 -8.10 12.55
N VAL A 20 8.78 -9.39 12.22
CA VAL A 20 8.14 -10.39 13.08
C VAL A 20 9.01 -10.71 14.29
N ARG A 21 10.33 -10.83 14.11
CA ARG A 21 11.31 -11.07 15.19
C ARG A 21 11.30 -9.95 16.24
N MET A 22 11.12 -8.71 15.79
CA MET A 22 10.95 -7.53 16.65
C MET A 22 9.57 -7.45 17.32
N ASN A 23 8.69 -8.44 17.09
CA ASN A 23 7.33 -8.51 17.61
C ASN A 23 6.44 -7.30 17.20
N LEU A 24 6.79 -6.61 16.10
CA LEU A 24 5.99 -5.51 15.54
C LEU A 24 4.76 -6.04 14.81
N TYR A 25 4.88 -7.22 14.22
CA TYR A 25 3.78 -7.92 13.57
C TYR A 25 3.74 -9.38 14.01
N PRO A 26 2.55 -9.97 14.18
CA PRO A 26 2.42 -11.36 14.63
C PRO A 26 2.81 -12.39 13.57
N SER A 27 2.92 -11.98 12.30
CA SER A 27 3.33 -12.84 11.19
C SER A 27 3.69 -12.02 9.95
N ARG A 28 4.43 -12.64 9.03
CA ARG A 28 4.71 -12.13 7.69
C ARG A 28 3.43 -11.70 6.96
N SER A 29 2.41 -12.55 6.97
CA SER A 29 1.12 -12.25 6.33
C SER A 29 0.41 -11.05 6.97
N ALA A 30 0.58 -10.80 8.26
CA ALA A 30 0.01 -9.61 8.91
C ALA A 30 0.69 -8.32 8.45
N ALA A 31 2.03 -8.33 8.37
CA ALA A 31 2.81 -7.21 7.87
C ALA A 31 2.51 -6.92 6.38
N ILE A 32 2.46 -7.95 5.52
CA ILE A 32 2.08 -7.79 4.10
C ILE A 32 0.69 -7.16 3.97
N ARG A 33 -0.30 -7.65 4.72
CA ARG A 33 -1.65 -7.08 4.69
C ARG A 33 -1.71 -5.64 5.20
N ALA A 34 -0.82 -5.24 6.11
CA ALA A 34 -0.70 -3.85 6.56
C ALA A 34 -0.11 -2.98 5.44
N ALA A 35 1.01 -3.38 4.86
CA ALA A 35 1.64 -2.68 3.74
C ALA A 35 0.68 -2.48 2.55
N VAL A 36 -0.04 -3.54 2.15
CA VAL A 36 -1.04 -3.46 1.07
C VAL A 36 -2.17 -2.48 1.43
N ARG A 37 -2.68 -2.54 2.66
CA ARG A 37 -3.74 -1.62 3.09
C ARG A 37 -3.26 -0.17 3.05
N ASP A 38 -2.08 0.10 3.59
CA ASP A 38 -1.53 1.47 3.68
C ASP A 38 -1.21 2.03 2.29
N LEU A 39 -0.71 1.19 1.38
CA LEU A 39 -0.57 1.52 -0.03
C LEU A 39 -1.91 1.91 -0.65
N LEU A 40 -2.94 1.07 -0.50
CA LEU A 40 -4.28 1.37 -1.04
C LEU A 40 -4.87 2.66 -0.46
N LYS A 41 -4.68 2.92 0.85
CA LYS A 41 -5.12 4.19 1.45
C LYS A 41 -4.44 5.38 0.81
N ARG A 42 -3.12 5.29 0.64
CA ARG A 42 -2.31 6.40 0.14
C ARG A 42 -2.61 6.72 -1.32
N GLU A 43 -2.78 5.70 -2.16
CA GLU A 43 -2.95 5.90 -3.60
C GLU A 43 -4.43 6.14 -3.97
N LEU A 44 -5.38 5.42 -3.38
CA LEU A 44 -6.79 5.51 -3.78
C LEU A 44 -7.61 6.50 -2.96
N TRP A 45 -7.31 6.67 -1.66
CA TRP A 45 -8.09 7.55 -0.79
C TRP A 45 -7.54 8.98 -0.68
N ASN A 46 -6.32 9.24 -1.18
CA ASN A 46 -5.85 10.62 -1.40
C ASN A 46 -6.26 11.21 -2.75
N GLU A 47 -7.00 10.48 -3.59
CA GLU A 47 -7.56 11.01 -4.85
C GLU A 47 -8.56 12.16 -4.65
N THR A 48 -8.93 12.51 -3.40
CA THR A 48 -9.66 13.76 -3.14
C THR A 48 -8.91 14.99 -3.68
N LEU A 49 -7.59 14.97 -3.83
CA LEU A 49 -6.83 16.07 -4.44
C LEU A 49 -6.56 15.91 -5.96
N LEU A 50 -6.79 14.73 -6.55
CA LEU A 50 -6.62 14.53 -8.00
C LEU A 50 -7.85 15.04 -8.78
N SER A 51 -9.06 14.91 -8.22
CA SER A 51 -10.29 15.42 -8.87
C SER A 51 -10.32 16.96 -8.94
N LEU A 52 -9.72 17.65 -7.98
CA LEU A 52 -9.62 19.11 -7.95
C LEU A 52 -8.64 19.66 -9.00
N ARG A 53 -7.61 18.90 -9.38
CA ARG A 53 -6.62 19.31 -10.39
C ARG A 53 -7.14 19.11 -11.82
N THR A 54 -7.95 18.07 -12.05
CA THR A 54 -8.59 17.82 -13.35
C THR A 54 -9.69 18.84 -13.67
N SER A 55 -10.33 19.42 -12.66
CA SER A 55 -11.38 20.44 -12.86
C SER A 55 -10.83 21.78 -13.34
N SER A 56 -9.61 22.18 -12.95
CA SER A 56 -9.01 23.46 -13.37
C SER A 56 -8.44 23.45 -14.79
N ILE A 57 -8.06 22.28 -15.33
CA ILE A 57 -7.50 22.16 -16.68
C ILE A 57 -8.59 22.15 -17.78
N LEU A 58 -9.83 21.81 -17.43
CA LEU A 58 -10.97 21.80 -18.36
C LEU A 58 -11.78 23.11 -18.36
N GLY A 59 -11.46 24.06 -17.46
CA GLY A 59 -12.18 25.33 -17.30
C GLY A 59 -11.53 26.56 -17.93
N ALA A 60 -10.33 26.43 -18.51
CA ALA A 60 -9.53 27.58 -18.98
C ALA A 60 -9.61 27.85 -20.49
N ASN A 61 -10.49 27.17 -21.23
CA ASN A 61 -10.73 27.46 -22.64
C ASN A 61 -12.17 27.95 -22.85
N ARG A 62 -12.44 29.15 -22.33
CA ARG A 62 -13.61 29.95 -22.70
C ARG A 62 -13.17 31.39 -22.95
#